data_AF-K2CDZ2-F1
#
_entry.id   AF-K2CDZ2-F1
#
_cell.length_a   1.000
_cell.length_b   1.000
_cell.length_c   1.000
_cell.angle_alpha   90.00
_cell.angle_beta   90.00
_cell.angle_gamma   90.00
#
_symmetry.space_group_name_H-M   'P 1'
#
loop_
_entity.id
_entity.type
_entity.pdbx_description
1 polymer ?
#
loop_
_entity_poly.entity_id
_entity_poly.type
_entity_poly.pdbx_seq_one_letter_code
_entity_poly.pdbx_strand_id
1 'polypeptide(L)'
;MDELTDLQKELADLLISTKTQAKVLRRKTNPDGSFNFYNIVRDTSPIDFPANEEEFAIKIHEKIPDAPLSPIYVSLRNLPEDLLNKIGQVLAEVKLDQKVDFCTGVPKTAVVLAEEFSSLSGIPFIDVFEKIGLDTKRKIVMKDGAQPGNAKRLLVIDDVISQGNSKFESIKAAEDFGYEVSILVLIDREQGGYDQLIQDGYKIYRATKISDLLEYYQSKNVVTKNQQNSIKSYLSKSYIIKKKPNIIRLPGLIDTHVHLREPGATLKEDFSSGTKAAIAGGYTQVLDMPNNPIPTVTPETLQEKNELAIGRIFCDVGFHFGGTKDSSKYFEEVSDKVFGLKVYMNHTTGTLLVEADEDLQKIFSLWPKDKVLMVHAEDQTLIEAIDLAKYYKNKLHVCHVAQKSELVEIIKAKKEGMVITCEVSAHHLFLTEGDVKKLGAFGMMRPPLASKEDQEFLWENIEFIDIIASDHAPHTREEKSMDPSPNGIPGLETTLPLLLNAINDGRLMINDLKRMCCDRPKEIFNIPKQEDTYVEVDMDQEWIISNEGLFTKAGWTPFEGLEVKGKIVKVVLRGETVFEDGQIIDGPKGKVIYPK
;
A
#
# COMPACT_ATOMS: atom_id res chain seq x y z
N MET A 1 11.91 -14.57 33.52
CA MET A 1 11.83 -15.96 33.02
C MET A 1 11.33 -16.75 34.18
N ASP A 2 10.06 -17.12 34.15
CA ASP A 2 9.52 -18.01 35.17
C ASP A 2 9.95 -19.43 34.76
N GLU A 3 10.66 -20.13 35.64
CA GLU A 3 11.00 -21.54 35.41
C GLU A 3 9.71 -22.36 35.28
N LEU A 4 9.73 -23.41 34.43
CA LEU A 4 8.61 -24.34 34.33
C LEU A 4 8.24 -24.89 35.72
N THR A 5 6.94 -24.99 36.00
CA THR A 5 6.44 -25.66 37.21
C THR A 5 6.80 -27.15 37.17
N ASP A 6 6.78 -27.83 38.32
CA ASP A 6 7.06 -29.26 38.37
C ASP A 6 6.07 -30.06 37.51
N LEU A 7 4.80 -29.64 37.48
CA LEU A 7 3.78 -30.23 36.63
C LEU A 7 4.05 -30.01 35.13
N GLN A 8 4.55 -28.83 34.75
CA GLN A 8 4.95 -28.54 33.37
C GLN A 8 6.19 -29.36 32.95
N LYS A 9 7.14 -29.60 33.87
CA LYS A 9 8.30 -30.48 33.63
C LYS A 9 7.88 -31.94 33.44
N GLU A 10 6.95 -32.44 34.26
CA GLU A 10 6.36 -33.78 34.08
C GLU A 10 5.67 -33.91 32.73
N LEU A 11 4.86 -32.92 32.35
CA LEU A 11 4.21 -32.91 31.03
C LEU A 11 5.25 -32.89 29.91
N ALA A 12 6.30 -32.07 30.02
CA ALA A 12 7.38 -32.00 29.04
C ALA A 12 8.05 -33.39 28.84
N ASP A 13 8.33 -34.10 29.92
CA ASP A 13 8.91 -35.46 29.87
C ASP A 13 7.96 -36.45 29.17
N LEU A 14 6.65 -36.36 29.40
CA LEU A 14 5.66 -37.20 28.71
C LEU A 14 5.52 -36.85 27.22
N LEU A 15 5.60 -35.58 26.84
CA LEU A 15 5.47 -35.12 25.45
C LEU A 15 6.59 -35.64 24.53
N ILE A 16 7.76 -35.99 25.07
CA ILE A 16 8.88 -36.56 24.31
C ILE A 16 8.99 -38.08 24.44
N SER A 17 8.43 -38.69 25.50
CA SER A 17 8.53 -40.14 25.76
C SER A 17 7.34 -40.94 25.23
N THR A 18 6.15 -40.34 25.21
CA THR A 18 4.92 -40.99 24.74
C THR A 18 5.02 -41.27 23.24
N LYS A 19 4.78 -42.52 22.82
CA LYS A 19 4.77 -42.88 21.39
C LYS A 19 3.35 -42.86 20.83
N THR A 20 3.18 -42.11 19.75
CA THR A 20 1.94 -41.99 18.98
C THR A 20 2.22 -42.31 17.52
N GLN A 21 1.21 -42.71 16.74
CA GLN A 21 1.38 -42.90 15.30
C GLN A 21 1.03 -41.62 14.54
N ALA A 22 1.96 -41.14 13.70
CA ALA A 22 1.74 -39.96 12.88
C ALA A 22 2.12 -40.16 11.41
N LYS A 23 1.37 -39.50 10.52
CA LYS A 23 1.73 -39.31 9.12
C LYS A 23 2.71 -38.13 9.03
N VAL A 24 3.94 -38.39 8.56
CA VAL A 24 4.98 -37.38 8.35
C VAL A 24 5.49 -37.44 6.91
N LEU A 25 6.06 -36.34 6.41
CA LEU A 25 6.68 -36.32 5.08
C LEU A 25 8.16 -36.69 5.21
N ARG A 26 8.63 -37.60 4.37
CA ARG A 26 10.06 -37.92 4.27
C ARG A 26 10.62 -37.37 2.97
N ARG A 27 11.73 -36.63 3.06
CA ARG A 27 12.52 -36.21 1.90
C ARG A 27 13.40 -37.38 1.46
N LYS A 28 13.44 -37.67 0.17
CA LYS A 28 14.42 -38.57 -0.44
C LYS A 28 15.13 -37.82 -1.55
N THR A 29 16.43 -37.64 -1.38
CA THR A 29 17.31 -37.08 -2.39
C THR A 29 17.57 -38.15 -3.46
N ASN A 30 17.37 -37.78 -4.72
CA ASN A 30 17.66 -38.60 -5.88
C ASN A 30 19.16 -38.50 -6.22
N PRO A 31 19.73 -39.47 -6.96
CA PRO A 31 21.16 -39.49 -7.30
C PRO A 31 21.65 -38.25 -8.08
N ASP A 32 20.75 -37.53 -8.74
CA ASP A 32 21.02 -36.30 -9.50
C ASP A 32 20.98 -35.03 -8.63
N GLY A 33 20.78 -35.16 -7.31
CA GLY A 33 20.68 -34.05 -6.36
C GLY A 33 19.28 -33.44 -6.25
N SER A 34 18.31 -33.83 -7.09
CA SER A 34 16.89 -33.48 -6.90
C SER A 34 16.30 -34.21 -5.69
N PHE A 35 15.12 -33.83 -5.20
CA PHE A 35 14.50 -34.53 -4.07
C PHE A 35 12.98 -34.64 -4.22
N ASN A 36 12.43 -35.71 -3.65
CA ASN A 36 11.00 -35.98 -3.59
C ASN A 36 10.52 -36.10 -2.14
N PHE A 37 9.28 -35.67 -1.87
CA PHE A 37 8.61 -35.90 -0.59
C PHE A 37 7.57 -37.02 -0.72
N TYR A 38 7.47 -37.88 0.29
CA TYR A 38 6.44 -38.92 0.37
C TYR A 38 5.95 -39.08 1.80
N ASN A 39 4.67 -39.42 1.96
CA ASN A 39 4.08 -39.66 3.27
C ASN A 39 4.53 -41.02 3.82
N ILE A 40 4.94 -41.04 5.08
CA ILE A 40 5.19 -42.26 5.86
C ILE A 40 4.36 -42.21 7.15
N VAL A 41 4.00 -43.39 7.68
CA VAL A 41 3.46 -43.54 9.04
C VAL A 41 4.58 -44.09 9.91
N ARG A 42 4.84 -43.47 11.06
CA ARG A 42 5.83 -43.97 12.03
C ARG A 42 5.42 -43.64 13.45
N ASP A 43 6.09 -44.27 14.40
CA ASP A 43 6.00 -43.89 15.81
C ASP A 43 6.74 -42.57 16.01
N THR A 44 6.03 -41.57 16.53
CA THR A 44 6.52 -40.23 16.84
C THR A 44 6.10 -39.85 18.24
N SER A 45 6.91 -39.05 18.90
CA SER A 45 6.48 -38.41 20.14
C SER A 45 5.65 -37.15 19.84
N PRO A 46 4.70 -36.74 20.71
CA PRO A 46 3.95 -35.49 20.54
C PRO A 46 4.82 -34.26 20.26
N ILE A 47 6.00 -34.19 20.88
CA ILE A 47 7.11 -33.33 20.49
C ILE A 47 8.29 -34.20 20.07
N ASP A 48 8.78 -34.00 18.85
CA ASP A 48 9.89 -34.80 18.28
C ASP A 48 10.89 -33.88 17.54
N PHE A 49 12.16 -34.27 17.54
CA PHE A 49 13.27 -33.46 17.04
C PHE A 49 14.05 -34.23 15.95
N PRO A 50 13.75 -34.04 14.65
CA PRO A 50 14.47 -34.71 13.58
C PRO A 50 15.97 -34.37 13.61
N ALA A 51 16.83 -35.36 13.43
CA ALA A 51 18.28 -35.19 13.43
C ALA A 51 18.79 -34.50 12.16
N ASN A 52 18.08 -34.63 11.04
CA ASN A 52 18.36 -33.96 9.77
C ASN A 52 17.10 -33.91 8.86
N GLU A 53 17.16 -33.13 7.77
CA GLU A 53 16.06 -32.99 6.81
C GLU A 53 15.70 -34.29 6.05
N GLU A 54 16.56 -35.30 6.06
CA GLU A 54 16.36 -36.59 5.38
C GLU A 54 15.61 -37.62 6.24
N GLU A 55 15.55 -37.43 7.56
CA GLU A 55 14.78 -38.32 8.45
C GLU A 55 13.28 -38.14 8.23
N PHE A 56 12.76 -36.91 8.36
CA PHE A 56 11.38 -36.51 8.06
C PHE A 56 11.19 -35.00 8.34
N ALA A 57 10.11 -34.43 7.80
CA ALA A 57 9.69 -33.06 8.02
C ALA A 57 8.15 -32.95 8.04
N ILE A 58 7.65 -31.83 8.58
CA ILE A 58 6.26 -31.40 8.38
C ILE A 58 6.25 -30.25 7.38
N LYS A 59 5.41 -30.35 6.34
CA LYS A 59 5.01 -29.21 5.52
C LYS A 59 3.84 -28.54 6.23
N ILE A 60 4.12 -27.54 7.09
CA ILE A 60 3.08 -26.81 7.86
C ILE A 60 2.08 -26.12 6.90
N HIS A 61 2.49 -25.92 5.64
CA HIS A 61 1.64 -25.42 4.57
C HIS A 61 1.83 -26.25 3.31
N GLU A 62 1.03 -27.31 3.11
CA GLU A 62 1.01 -28.07 1.84
C GLU A 62 0.83 -27.17 0.61
N LYS A 63 0.26 -25.96 0.81
CA LYS A 63 -0.04 -24.95 -0.21
C LYS A 63 1.13 -24.04 -0.61
N ILE A 64 2.29 -24.10 0.06
CA ILE A 64 3.47 -23.27 -0.26
C ILE A 64 4.64 -24.19 -0.62
N PRO A 65 4.99 -24.32 -1.92
CA PRO A 65 6.07 -25.19 -2.38
C PRO A 65 7.42 -24.92 -1.72
N ASP A 66 7.73 -23.65 -1.43
CA ASP A 66 9.05 -23.18 -0.98
C ASP A 66 9.16 -22.93 0.53
N ALA A 67 8.15 -23.34 1.32
CA ALA A 67 8.22 -23.19 2.77
C ALA A 67 9.30 -24.13 3.35
N PRO A 68 10.19 -23.63 4.24
CA PRO A 68 11.25 -24.44 4.83
C PRO A 68 10.65 -25.49 5.75
N LEU A 69 11.34 -26.61 5.83
CA LEU A 69 10.98 -27.73 6.68
C LEU A 69 11.12 -27.33 8.16
N SER A 70 10.13 -27.68 8.97
CA SER A 70 10.18 -27.40 10.40
C SER A 70 11.20 -28.30 11.10
N PRO A 71 12.19 -27.75 11.85
CA PRO A 71 13.17 -28.52 12.60
C PRO A 71 12.61 -29.10 13.91
N ILE A 72 11.32 -28.91 14.18
CA ILE A 72 10.62 -29.42 15.36
C ILE A 72 9.24 -29.94 14.96
N TYR A 73 8.91 -31.15 15.39
CA TYR A 73 7.58 -31.73 15.27
C TYR A 73 6.79 -31.42 16.54
N VAL A 74 5.59 -30.85 16.42
CA VAL A 74 4.64 -30.65 17.52
C VAL A 74 3.25 -31.04 17.02
N SER A 75 2.69 -32.11 17.56
CA SER A 75 1.33 -32.55 17.25
C SER A 75 0.69 -33.16 18.47
N LEU A 76 -0.38 -32.52 18.94
CA LEU A 76 -1.15 -32.97 20.10
C LEU A 76 -2.41 -33.75 19.68
N ARG A 77 -2.38 -34.41 18.51
CA ARG A 77 -3.52 -35.20 18.02
C ARG A 77 -3.43 -36.65 18.50
N ASN A 78 -4.59 -37.25 18.77
CA ASN A 78 -4.71 -38.67 19.14
C ASN A 78 -3.83 -39.05 20.35
N LEU A 79 -3.87 -38.22 21.39
CA LEU A 79 -3.09 -38.45 22.61
C LEU A 79 -3.75 -39.54 23.48
N PRO A 80 -2.96 -40.31 24.24
CA PRO A 80 -3.50 -41.24 25.23
C PRO A 80 -4.11 -40.48 26.42
N GLU A 81 -5.01 -41.15 27.14
CA GLU A 81 -5.84 -40.58 28.22
C GLU A 81 -5.02 -40.01 29.38
N ASP A 82 -3.94 -40.68 29.76
CA ASP A 82 -3.01 -40.25 30.81
C ASP A 82 -2.34 -38.91 30.48
N LEU A 83 -1.94 -38.74 29.21
CA LEU A 83 -1.36 -37.49 28.71
C LEU A 83 -2.40 -36.37 28.61
N LEU A 84 -3.62 -36.69 28.17
CA LEU A 84 -4.74 -35.73 28.14
C LEU A 84 -5.06 -35.20 29.54
N ASN A 85 -5.12 -36.10 30.54
CA ASN A 85 -5.36 -35.71 31.93
C ASN A 85 -4.25 -34.79 32.46
N LYS A 86 -2.97 -35.12 32.18
CA LYS A 86 -1.84 -34.27 32.56
C LYS A 86 -1.91 -32.89 31.92
N ILE A 87 -2.30 -32.80 30.64
CA ILE A 87 -2.52 -31.52 29.97
C ILE A 87 -3.63 -30.72 30.67
N GLY A 88 -4.75 -31.36 31.02
CA GLY A 88 -5.84 -30.74 31.77
C GLY A 88 -5.37 -30.13 33.09
N GLN A 89 -4.53 -30.85 33.85
CA GLN A 89 -3.94 -30.36 35.10
C GLN A 89 -3.07 -29.12 34.86
N VAL A 90 -2.21 -29.14 33.84
CA VAL A 90 -1.34 -27.99 33.48
C VAL A 90 -2.15 -26.77 33.06
N LEU A 91 -3.21 -26.96 32.27
CA LEU A 91 -4.10 -25.88 31.88
C LEU A 91 -4.84 -25.27 33.07
N ALA A 92 -5.24 -26.10 34.05
CA ALA A 92 -5.94 -25.65 35.26
C ALA A 92 -5.06 -24.85 36.23
N GLU A 93 -3.72 -24.99 36.18
CA GLU A 93 -2.78 -24.16 36.95
C GLU A 93 -2.70 -22.71 36.44
N VAL A 94 -3.14 -22.44 35.21
CA VAL A 94 -3.05 -21.11 34.60
C VAL A 94 -4.01 -20.14 35.29
N LYS A 95 -3.46 -19.10 35.90
CA LYS A 95 -4.25 -18.07 36.60
C LYS A 95 -4.97 -17.18 35.59
N LEU A 96 -6.31 -17.25 35.60
CA LEU A 96 -7.16 -16.35 34.84
C LEU A 96 -7.42 -15.08 35.64
N ASP A 97 -7.14 -13.91 35.06
CA ASP A 97 -7.33 -12.59 35.69
C ASP A 97 -8.74 -12.01 35.49
N GLN A 98 -9.65 -12.82 34.93
CA GLN A 98 -11.04 -12.44 34.67
C GLN A 98 -11.97 -13.60 34.99
N LYS A 99 -13.22 -13.27 35.29
CA LYS A 99 -14.27 -14.27 35.42
C LYS A 99 -14.62 -14.82 34.04
N VAL A 100 -14.68 -16.14 33.94
CA VAL A 100 -15.15 -16.90 32.78
C VAL A 100 -16.44 -17.60 33.16
N ASP A 101 -17.43 -17.60 32.27
CA ASP A 101 -18.71 -18.27 32.53
C ASP A 101 -18.72 -19.71 31.95
N PHE A 102 -18.09 -19.92 30.79
CA PHE A 102 -17.98 -21.22 30.13
C PHE A 102 -16.62 -21.43 29.48
N CYS A 103 -16.22 -22.68 29.29
CA CYS A 103 -15.09 -23.04 28.42
C CYS A 103 -15.56 -23.86 27.22
N THR A 104 -14.81 -23.80 26.12
CA THR A 104 -15.03 -24.63 24.94
C THR A 104 -13.71 -24.94 24.25
N GLY A 105 -13.73 -25.89 23.31
CA GLY A 105 -12.60 -26.24 22.47
C GLY A 105 -12.92 -26.10 20.99
N VAL A 106 -11.91 -25.73 20.19
CA VAL A 106 -12.07 -25.66 18.73
C VAL A 106 -12.06 -27.10 18.16
N PRO A 107 -12.92 -27.48 17.19
CA PRO A 107 -13.23 -28.89 16.94
C PRO A 107 -12.01 -29.81 16.75
N LYS A 108 -12.06 -31.01 17.37
CA LYS A 108 -11.08 -32.11 17.47
C LYS A 108 -10.36 -32.18 18.82
N THR A 109 -9.02 -32.14 18.85
CA THR A 109 -8.22 -32.34 20.07
C THR A 109 -8.60 -31.35 21.17
N ALA A 110 -8.77 -30.08 20.83
CA ALA A 110 -9.00 -29.05 21.82
C ALA A 110 -10.34 -29.17 22.55
N VAL A 111 -11.33 -29.86 21.97
CA VAL A 111 -12.59 -30.20 22.66
C VAL A 111 -12.30 -31.11 23.86
N VAL A 112 -11.52 -32.16 23.64
CA VAL A 112 -11.14 -33.10 24.71
C VAL A 112 -10.31 -32.38 25.78
N LEU A 113 -9.41 -31.48 25.38
CA LEU A 113 -8.65 -30.66 26.33
C LEU A 113 -9.54 -29.74 27.17
N ALA A 114 -10.57 -29.16 26.55
CA ALA A 114 -11.52 -28.29 27.23
C ALA A 114 -12.41 -29.06 28.21
N GLU A 115 -12.79 -30.30 27.89
CA GLU A 115 -13.50 -31.21 28.80
C GLU A 115 -12.65 -31.56 30.02
N GLU A 116 -11.38 -31.95 29.81
CA GLU A 116 -10.43 -32.24 30.90
C GLU A 116 -10.22 -31.00 31.80
N PHE A 117 -9.97 -29.83 31.19
CA PHE A 117 -9.86 -28.57 31.92
C PHE A 117 -11.13 -28.23 32.71
N SER A 118 -12.31 -28.46 32.13
CA SER A 118 -13.59 -28.20 32.79
C SER A 118 -13.75 -29.03 34.07
N SER A 119 -13.40 -30.33 33.99
CA SER A 119 -13.50 -31.26 35.11
C SER A 119 -12.61 -30.87 36.31
N LEU A 120 -11.48 -30.20 36.04
CA LEU A 120 -10.48 -29.83 37.04
C LEU A 120 -10.65 -28.39 37.55
N SER A 121 -11.04 -27.45 36.69
CA SER A 121 -11.20 -26.03 37.03
C SER A 121 -12.56 -25.68 37.64
N GLY A 122 -13.58 -26.51 37.38
CA GLY A 122 -14.97 -26.22 37.73
C GLY A 122 -15.66 -25.23 36.80
N ILE A 123 -15.00 -24.76 35.74
CA ILE A 123 -15.61 -23.92 34.70
C ILE A 123 -16.42 -24.85 33.77
N PRO A 124 -17.74 -24.63 33.57
CA PRO A 124 -18.55 -25.55 32.76
C PRO A 124 -18.15 -25.56 31.29
N PHE A 125 -17.99 -26.75 30.72
CA PHE A 125 -17.77 -26.96 29.29
C PHE A 125 -19.07 -26.83 28.49
N ILE A 126 -18.98 -26.15 27.34
CA ILE A 126 -20.04 -26.12 26.32
C ILE A 126 -19.47 -26.47 24.94
N ASP A 127 -20.14 -27.36 24.23
CA ASP A 127 -19.73 -27.74 22.86
C ASP A 127 -20.50 -26.91 21.83
N VAL A 128 -19.95 -25.73 21.52
CA VAL A 128 -20.61 -24.70 20.71
C VAL A 128 -20.12 -24.59 19.28
N PHE A 129 -18.97 -25.17 18.95
CA PHE A 129 -18.40 -25.09 17.60
C PHE A 129 -18.68 -26.34 16.78
N GLU A 130 -18.95 -26.16 15.49
CA GLU A 130 -18.97 -27.24 14.51
C GLU A 130 -18.16 -26.87 13.27
N LYS A 131 -17.70 -27.89 12.54
CA LYS A 131 -16.88 -27.71 11.33
C LYS A 131 -17.68 -28.14 10.11
N ILE A 132 -18.04 -27.20 9.25
CA ILE A 132 -18.83 -27.44 8.04
C ILE A 132 -17.95 -27.34 6.79
N GLY A 133 -18.15 -28.25 5.82
CA GLY A 133 -17.55 -28.23 4.49
C GLY A 133 -16.73 -29.47 4.11
N LEU A 134 -16.52 -29.68 2.80
CA LEU A 134 -15.67 -30.74 2.22
C LEU A 134 -14.29 -30.18 1.85
N ASP A 135 -13.24 -30.99 2.05
CA ASP A 135 -11.84 -30.70 1.72
C ASP A 135 -11.30 -29.31 2.14
N THR A 136 -10.64 -28.57 1.24
CA THR A 136 -9.82 -27.39 1.54
C THR A 136 -10.62 -26.12 1.87
N LYS A 137 -11.96 -26.22 1.97
CA LYS A 137 -12.91 -25.12 2.28
C LYS A 137 -13.74 -25.37 3.56
N ARG A 138 -13.13 -25.95 4.61
CA ARG A 138 -13.82 -26.15 5.90
C ARG A 138 -13.89 -24.83 6.68
N LYS A 139 -15.07 -24.44 7.16
CA LYS A 139 -15.31 -23.27 8.02
C LYS A 139 -15.73 -23.73 9.41
N ILE A 140 -15.34 -22.99 10.45
CA ILE A 140 -15.83 -23.17 11.82
C ILE A 140 -17.03 -22.25 12.02
N VAL A 141 -18.13 -22.80 12.52
CA VAL A 141 -19.36 -22.06 12.82
C VAL A 141 -19.89 -22.45 14.20
N MET A 142 -20.80 -21.65 14.74
CA MET A 142 -21.51 -21.97 15.99
C MET A 142 -22.66 -22.94 15.69
N LYS A 143 -22.90 -23.91 16.57
CA LYS A 143 -24.04 -24.83 16.49
C LYS A 143 -25.37 -24.10 16.73
N ASP A 144 -26.43 -24.58 16.10
CA ASP A 144 -27.78 -24.04 16.30
C ASP A 144 -28.19 -24.09 17.79
N GLY A 145 -28.63 -22.96 18.33
CA GLY A 145 -29.05 -22.81 19.73
C GLY A 145 -27.94 -22.46 20.73
N ALA A 146 -26.69 -22.29 20.29
CA ALA A 146 -25.55 -21.93 21.15
C ALA A 146 -25.50 -20.45 21.58
N GLN A 147 -26.63 -19.81 21.89
CA GLN A 147 -26.63 -18.41 22.33
C GLN A 147 -26.27 -18.26 23.82
N PRO A 148 -25.49 -17.23 24.20
CA PRO A 148 -24.96 -17.08 25.56
C PRO A 148 -26.01 -16.78 26.65
N GLY A 149 -27.23 -16.37 26.30
CA GLY A 149 -28.20 -15.88 27.27
C GLY A 149 -27.61 -14.76 28.14
N ASN A 150 -27.68 -14.90 29.48
CA ASN A 150 -27.11 -13.93 30.43
C ASN A 150 -25.61 -14.15 30.72
N ALA A 151 -25.02 -15.27 30.29
CA ALA A 151 -23.64 -15.65 30.58
C ALA A 151 -22.83 -15.61 29.29
N LYS A 152 -22.02 -14.56 29.11
CA LYS A 152 -21.41 -14.23 27.81
C LYS A 152 -19.92 -14.49 27.72
N ARG A 153 -19.21 -14.74 28.82
CA ARG A 153 -17.74 -14.85 28.80
C ARG A 153 -17.28 -16.27 28.51
N LEU A 154 -16.72 -16.48 27.33
CA LEU A 154 -16.33 -17.78 26.82
C LEU A 154 -14.80 -17.90 26.75
N LEU A 155 -14.25 -18.90 27.44
CA LEU A 155 -12.85 -19.27 27.32
C LEU A 155 -12.68 -20.33 26.23
N VAL A 156 -12.04 -19.96 25.13
CA VAL A 156 -11.67 -20.89 24.06
C VAL A 156 -10.32 -21.51 24.40
N ILE A 157 -10.32 -22.82 24.62
CA ILE A 157 -9.14 -23.61 24.92
C ILE A 157 -8.62 -24.22 23.62
N ASP A 158 -7.30 -24.17 23.42
CA ASP A 158 -6.66 -24.76 22.26
C ASP A 158 -5.30 -25.40 22.62
N ASP A 159 -4.83 -26.28 21.75
CA ASP A 159 -3.62 -27.06 22.00
C ASP A 159 -2.35 -26.21 21.79
N VAL A 160 -2.21 -25.58 20.62
CA VAL A 160 -0.98 -24.90 20.23
C VAL A 160 -1.32 -23.64 19.44
N ILE A 161 -0.73 -22.50 19.81
CA ILE A 161 -0.77 -21.29 18.99
C ILE A 161 0.53 -21.09 18.22
N SER A 162 0.38 -20.95 16.89
CA SER A 162 1.45 -20.51 15.99
C SER A 162 1.12 -19.13 15.44
N GLN A 163 0.40 -19.05 14.32
CA GLN A 163 0.00 -17.81 13.62
C GLN A 163 -1.50 -17.48 13.79
N GLY A 164 -2.25 -18.30 14.53
CA GLY A 164 -3.61 -17.97 14.96
C GLY A 164 -4.77 -18.13 13.96
N ASN A 165 -4.54 -18.30 12.65
CA ASN A 165 -5.61 -18.27 11.61
C ASN A 165 -6.92 -19.04 11.94
N SER A 166 -6.83 -20.32 12.33
CA SER A 166 -8.02 -21.12 12.67
C SER A 166 -8.67 -20.72 14.00
N LYS A 167 -7.89 -20.10 14.90
CA LYS A 167 -8.39 -19.57 16.17
C LYS A 167 -9.16 -18.27 15.94
N PHE A 168 -8.64 -17.37 15.09
CA PHE A 168 -9.35 -16.15 14.70
C PHE A 168 -10.71 -16.44 14.09
N GLU A 169 -10.84 -17.47 13.23
CA GLU A 169 -12.15 -17.89 12.70
C GLU A 169 -13.13 -18.30 13.80
N SER A 170 -12.65 -19.00 14.83
CA SER A 170 -13.48 -19.49 15.94
C SER A 170 -13.88 -18.36 16.89
N ILE A 171 -12.93 -17.46 17.20
CA ILE A 171 -13.16 -16.27 18.01
C ILE A 171 -14.23 -15.40 17.37
N LYS A 172 -14.06 -15.08 16.08
CA LYS A 172 -15.03 -14.26 15.34
C LYS A 172 -16.40 -14.91 15.28
N ALA A 173 -16.48 -16.23 15.07
CA ALA A 173 -17.74 -16.95 15.07
C ALA A 173 -18.47 -16.87 16.42
N ALA A 174 -17.74 -16.91 17.54
CA ALA A 174 -18.33 -16.76 18.88
C ALA A 174 -18.74 -15.31 19.17
N GLU A 175 -17.95 -14.33 18.76
CA GLU A 175 -18.28 -12.89 18.89
C GLU A 175 -19.51 -12.50 18.08
N ASP A 176 -19.64 -13.01 16.85
CA ASP A 176 -20.82 -12.80 16.00
C ASP A 176 -22.12 -13.33 16.68
N PHE A 177 -22.00 -14.26 17.63
CA PHE A 177 -23.10 -14.81 18.44
C PHE A 177 -23.23 -14.17 19.83
N GLY A 178 -22.44 -13.13 20.11
CA GLY A 178 -22.55 -12.30 21.31
C GLY A 178 -21.75 -12.78 22.53
N TYR A 179 -20.79 -13.68 22.33
CA TYR A 179 -19.83 -14.05 23.38
C TYR A 179 -18.71 -13.01 23.50
N GLU A 180 -18.26 -12.77 24.73
CA GLU A 180 -17.00 -12.10 25.04
C GLU A 180 -15.92 -13.19 25.15
N VAL A 181 -14.97 -13.21 24.22
CA VAL A 181 -14.04 -14.32 24.06
C VAL A 181 -12.72 -14.04 24.77
N SER A 182 -12.20 -15.06 25.45
CA SER A 182 -10.82 -15.12 25.93
C SER A 182 -10.20 -16.44 25.54
N ILE A 183 -8.87 -16.51 25.49
CA ILE A 183 -8.16 -17.65 24.92
C ILE A 183 -7.21 -18.25 25.95
N LEU A 184 -7.19 -19.57 26.07
CA LEU A 184 -6.18 -20.32 26.82
C LEU A 184 -5.52 -21.35 25.89
N VAL A 185 -4.20 -21.28 25.73
CA VAL A 185 -3.44 -22.23 24.92
C VAL A 185 -2.48 -23.03 25.79
N LEU A 186 -2.29 -24.31 25.48
CA LEU A 186 -1.27 -25.11 26.19
C LEU A 186 0.14 -24.64 25.81
N ILE A 187 0.47 -24.59 24.52
CA ILE A 187 1.81 -24.22 24.03
C ILE A 187 1.73 -22.99 23.12
N ASP A 188 2.44 -21.93 23.50
CA ASP A 188 2.79 -20.85 22.59
C ASP A 188 4.06 -21.18 21.81
N ARG A 189 3.95 -21.32 20.48
CA ARG A 189 5.11 -21.57 19.61
C ARG A 189 5.96 -20.34 19.36
N GLU A 190 5.56 -19.17 19.85
CA GLU A 190 6.29 -17.90 19.69
C GLU A 190 6.51 -17.56 18.21
N GLN A 191 5.47 -17.80 17.39
CA GLN A 191 5.44 -17.48 15.95
C GLN A 191 4.49 -16.31 15.63
N GLY A 192 4.27 -15.43 16.61
CA GLY A 192 3.51 -14.17 16.47
C GLY A 192 2.01 -14.25 16.76
N GLY A 193 1.38 -15.43 16.79
CA GLY A 193 -0.07 -15.53 17.02
C GLY A 193 -0.53 -15.12 18.42
N TYR A 194 0.30 -15.35 19.44
CA TYR A 194 0.01 -14.89 20.80
C TYR A 194 0.03 -13.36 20.89
N ASP A 195 1.08 -12.74 20.35
CA ASP A 195 1.23 -11.27 20.34
C ASP A 195 0.16 -10.60 19.47
N GLN A 196 -0.21 -11.21 18.34
CA GLN A 196 -1.28 -10.70 17.47
C GLN A 196 -2.63 -10.66 18.20
N LEU A 197 -2.99 -11.71 18.95
CA LEU A 197 -4.24 -11.71 19.71
C LEU A 197 -4.26 -10.63 20.80
N ILE A 198 -3.11 -10.37 21.45
CA ILE A 198 -2.98 -9.23 22.39
C ILE A 198 -3.18 -7.91 21.66
N GLN A 199 -2.54 -7.73 20.49
CA GLN A 199 -2.65 -6.52 19.69
C GLN A 199 -4.08 -6.26 19.21
N ASP A 200 -4.81 -7.33 18.87
CA ASP A 200 -6.21 -7.29 18.46
C ASP A 200 -7.17 -7.06 19.65
N GLY A 201 -6.63 -6.91 20.87
CA GLY A 201 -7.40 -6.57 22.07
C GLY A 201 -7.96 -7.77 22.84
N TYR A 202 -7.59 -8.99 22.47
CA TYR A 202 -8.06 -10.19 23.18
C TYR A 202 -7.24 -10.46 24.45
N LYS A 203 -7.94 -10.95 25.48
CA LYS A 203 -7.29 -11.56 26.62
C LYS A 203 -6.89 -13.00 26.27
N ILE A 204 -5.58 -13.25 26.27
CA ILE A 204 -5.00 -14.56 26.01
C ILE A 204 -4.07 -14.99 27.15
N TYR A 205 -4.14 -16.28 27.48
CA TYR A 205 -3.31 -16.96 28.46
C TYR A 205 -2.59 -18.12 27.77
N ARG A 206 -1.41 -18.46 28.26
CA ARG A 206 -0.63 -19.64 27.82
C ARG A 206 -0.15 -20.41 29.04
N ALA A 207 -0.14 -21.74 28.96
CA ALA A 207 0.46 -22.54 30.01
C ALA A 207 1.99 -22.53 29.89
N THR A 208 2.55 -22.74 28.70
CA THR A 208 4.00 -22.72 28.49
C THR A 208 4.38 -22.13 27.12
N LYS A 209 5.63 -21.69 26.99
CA LYS A 209 6.24 -21.31 25.72
C LYS A 209 7.10 -22.44 25.18
N ILE A 210 7.26 -22.49 23.87
CA ILE A 210 8.17 -23.43 23.25
C ILE A 210 9.63 -23.13 23.62
N SER A 211 10.03 -21.88 23.85
CA SER A 211 11.35 -21.54 24.37
C SER A 211 11.64 -22.15 25.74
N ASP A 212 10.68 -22.09 26.67
CA ASP A 212 10.82 -22.67 28.02
C ASP A 212 10.98 -24.20 27.95
N LEU A 213 10.17 -24.86 27.11
CA LEU A 213 10.30 -26.30 26.85
C LEU A 213 11.66 -26.66 26.24
N LEU A 214 12.14 -25.88 25.26
CA LEU A 214 13.43 -26.11 24.62
C LEU A 214 14.61 -25.96 25.59
N GLU A 215 14.53 -25.03 26.54
CA GLU A 215 15.53 -24.86 27.60
C GLU A 215 15.53 -26.04 28.56
N TYR A 216 14.34 -26.53 28.94
CA TYR A 216 14.23 -27.75 29.76
C TYR A 216 14.79 -28.98 29.03
N TYR A 217 14.43 -29.19 27.76
CA TYR A 217 14.93 -30.32 26.98
C TYR A 217 16.44 -30.26 26.73
N GLN A 218 17.00 -29.06 26.59
CA GLN A 218 18.46 -28.89 26.54
C GLN A 218 19.11 -29.32 27.86
N SER A 219 18.53 -28.96 29.01
CA SER A 219 19.04 -29.37 30.32
C SER A 219 19.03 -30.89 30.55
N LYS A 220 18.12 -31.60 29.87
CA LYS A 220 18.00 -33.07 29.85
C LYS A 220 18.83 -33.76 28.76
N ASN A 221 19.60 -33.02 27.97
CA ASN A 221 20.34 -33.51 26.81
C ASN A 221 19.46 -34.15 25.72
N VAL A 222 18.18 -33.79 25.65
CA VAL A 222 17.25 -34.23 24.59
C VAL A 222 17.52 -33.47 23.29
N VAL A 223 17.91 -32.19 23.40
CA VAL A 223 18.21 -31.31 22.27
C VAL A 223 19.57 -30.66 22.47
N THR A 224 20.42 -30.65 21.45
CA THR A 224 21.71 -29.95 21.50
C THR A 224 21.53 -28.43 21.40
N LYS A 225 22.52 -27.66 21.87
CA LYS A 225 22.52 -26.20 21.74
C LYS A 225 22.39 -25.72 20.29
N ASN A 226 22.98 -26.45 19.34
CA ASN A 226 22.89 -26.14 17.91
C ASN A 226 21.48 -26.39 17.36
N GLN A 227 20.85 -27.52 17.72
CA GLN A 227 19.47 -27.80 17.35
C GLN A 227 18.52 -26.76 17.95
N GLN A 228 18.69 -26.40 19.23
CA GLN A 228 17.90 -25.36 19.87
C GLN A 228 18.00 -24.00 19.14
N ASN A 229 19.22 -23.58 18.76
CA ASN A 229 19.42 -22.35 17.99
C ASN A 229 18.75 -22.39 16.61
N SER A 230 18.82 -23.55 15.92
CA SER A 230 18.15 -23.74 14.62
C SER A 230 16.62 -23.66 14.76
N ILE A 231 16.06 -24.26 15.80
CA ILE A 231 14.62 -24.19 16.10
C ILE A 231 14.22 -22.75 16.45
N LYS A 232 14.95 -22.07 17.34
CA LYS A 232 14.68 -20.66 17.68
C LYS A 232 14.75 -19.78 16.42
N SER A 233 15.73 -19.99 15.54
CA SER A 233 15.82 -19.27 14.26
C SER A 233 14.66 -19.58 13.31
N TYR A 234 14.19 -20.83 13.25
CA TYR A 234 13.02 -21.20 12.45
C TYR A 234 11.74 -20.55 12.97
N LEU A 235 11.54 -20.54 14.29
CA LEU A 235 10.36 -19.95 14.92
C LEU A 235 10.37 -18.42 14.84
N SER A 236 11.55 -17.80 14.94
CA SER A 236 11.74 -16.35 14.78
C SER A 236 11.66 -15.87 13.33
N LYS A 237 11.82 -16.77 12.35
CA LYS A 237 11.50 -16.49 10.96
C LYS A 237 9.99 -16.40 10.88
N SER A 238 9.48 -15.20 11.13
CA SER A 238 8.13 -14.80 10.78
C SER A 238 7.95 -15.08 9.29
N TYR A 239 7.47 -16.26 8.93
CA TYR A 239 6.73 -16.44 7.70
C TYR A 239 5.47 -15.61 7.89
N ILE A 240 5.58 -14.30 7.67
CA ILE A 240 4.47 -13.39 7.53
C ILE A 240 3.60 -14.04 6.45
N ILE A 241 2.56 -14.77 6.86
CA ILE A 241 1.38 -14.88 6.02
C ILE A 241 0.96 -13.42 5.94
N LYS A 242 1.34 -12.76 4.84
CA LYS A 242 0.89 -11.41 4.52
C LYS A 242 -0.59 -11.39 4.88
N LYS A 243 -0.98 -10.50 5.80
CA LYS A 243 -2.38 -10.05 5.90
C LYS A 243 -2.90 -10.05 4.47
N LYS A 244 -3.99 -10.77 4.19
CA LYS A 244 -4.50 -10.86 2.81
C LYS A 244 -4.49 -9.42 2.28
N PRO A 245 -3.70 -9.12 1.24
CA PRO A 245 -3.39 -7.75 0.91
C PRO A 245 -4.71 -7.01 0.70
N ASN A 246 -4.84 -5.84 1.31
CA ASN A 246 -6.06 -5.05 1.19
C ASN A 246 -6.03 -4.34 -0.15
N ILE A 247 -6.23 -5.14 -1.20
CA ILE A 247 -6.19 -4.68 -2.57
C ILE A 247 -7.50 -3.98 -2.87
N ILE A 248 -7.39 -2.69 -3.15
CA ILE A 248 -8.46 -1.91 -3.76
C ILE A 248 -8.11 -1.63 -5.21
N ARG A 249 -9.15 -1.41 -6.01
CA ARG A 249 -9.02 -1.01 -7.41
C ARG A 249 -9.41 0.46 -7.57
N LEU A 250 -8.49 1.24 -8.10
CA LEU A 250 -8.70 2.62 -8.53
C LEU A 250 -8.82 2.67 -10.06
N PRO A 251 -9.51 3.66 -10.63
CA PRO A 251 -9.36 3.99 -12.05
C PRO A 251 -7.89 4.27 -12.38
N GLY A 252 -7.52 4.14 -13.67
CA GLY A 252 -6.25 4.70 -14.15
C GLY A 252 -6.19 6.20 -13.86
N LEU A 253 -5.13 6.65 -13.18
CA LEU A 253 -5.02 8.06 -12.82
C LEU A 253 -4.59 8.90 -14.01
N ILE A 254 -4.87 10.20 -13.91
CA ILE A 254 -4.58 11.22 -14.90
C ILE A 254 -3.75 12.31 -14.24
N ASP A 255 -2.57 12.61 -14.81
CA ASP A 255 -1.79 13.79 -14.44
C ASP A 255 -1.89 14.85 -15.52
N THR A 256 -2.40 16.04 -15.20
CA THR A 256 -2.59 17.13 -16.16
C THR A 256 -1.42 18.09 -16.25
N HIS A 257 -0.38 17.88 -15.44
CA HIS A 257 0.75 18.80 -15.37
C HIS A 257 2.06 18.04 -15.21
N VAL A 258 2.68 17.68 -16.33
CA VAL A 258 4.02 17.09 -16.34
C VAL A 258 4.94 17.81 -17.31
N HIS A 259 6.24 17.71 -17.04
CA HIS A 259 7.31 18.20 -17.91
C HIS A 259 8.26 17.04 -18.25
N LEU A 260 7.99 16.34 -19.34
CA LEU A 260 8.74 15.18 -19.83
C LEU A 260 10.05 15.55 -20.53
N ARG A 261 10.34 16.86 -20.65
CA ARG A 261 11.62 17.46 -21.08
C ARG A 261 12.05 17.13 -22.52
N GLU A 262 11.18 16.52 -23.32
CA GLU A 262 11.41 16.20 -24.73
C GLU A 262 10.42 16.96 -25.63
N PRO A 263 10.88 17.68 -26.67
CA PRO A 263 12.26 17.77 -27.19
C PRO A 263 13.21 18.71 -26.43
N GLY A 264 14.51 18.37 -26.45
CA GLY A 264 15.61 19.29 -26.13
C GLY A 264 16.34 19.09 -24.79
N ALA A 265 15.77 18.39 -23.81
CA ALA A 265 16.41 18.15 -22.51
C ALA A 265 16.31 16.67 -22.05
N THR A 266 16.54 15.74 -22.98
CA THR A 266 16.35 14.30 -22.76
C THR A 266 17.27 13.65 -21.71
N LEU A 267 18.32 14.36 -21.28
CA LEU A 267 19.17 13.96 -20.16
C LEU A 267 18.44 14.09 -18.81
N LYS A 268 17.48 15.02 -18.69
CA LYS A 268 16.69 15.24 -17.47
C LYS A 268 15.53 14.25 -17.39
N GLU A 269 14.82 14.08 -18.50
CA GLU A 269 13.73 13.13 -18.70
C GLU A 269 13.44 12.99 -20.18
N ASP A 270 12.87 11.87 -20.62
CA ASP A 270 12.36 11.72 -21.99
C ASP A 270 10.98 11.05 -21.98
N PHE A 271 10.32 10.96 -23.14
CA PHE A 271 8.97 10.37 -23.21
C PHE A 271 8.92 8.93 -22.71
N SER A 272 9.96 8.13 -22.91
CA SER A 272 9.98 6.74 -22.47
C SER A 272 10.15 6.65 -20.96
N SER A 273 11.13 7.32 -20.37
CA SER A 273 11.39 7.24 -18.94
C SER A 273 10.29 7.93 -18.11
N GLY A 274 9.83 9.10 -18.53
CA GLY A 274 8.75 9.80 -17.82
C GLY A 274 7.41 9.06 -17.89
N THR A 275 7.09 8.38 -19.00
CA THR A 275 5.86 7.57 -19.06
C THR A 275 5.98 6.23 -18.32
N LYS A 276 7.18 5.67 -18.16
CA LYS A 276 7.41 4.56 -17.21
C LYS A 276 7.21 5.02 -15.77
N ALA A 277 7.74 6.19 -15.42
CA ALA A 277 7.53 6.81 -14.11
C ALA A 277 6.04 7.07 -13.84
N ALA A 278 5.31 7.54 -14.85
CA ALA A 278 3.85 7.70 -14.77
C ALA A 278 3.15 6.37 -14.47
N ILE A 279 3.44 5.31 -15.23
CA ILE A 279 2.85 3.98 -14.99
C ILE A 279 3.22 3.46 -13.59
N ALA A 280 4.47 3.56 -13.16
CA ALA A 280 4.91 3.15 -11.83
C ALA A 280 4.22 3.96 -10.71
N GLY A 281 3.85 5.22 -10.98
CA GLY A 281 3.04 6.07 -10.11
C GLY A 281 1.52 5.87 -10.21
N GLY A 282 1.03 4.94 -11.04
CA GLY A 282 -0.40 4.68 -11.24
C GLY A 282 -1.08 5.59 -12.26
N TYR A 283 -0.34 6.47 -12.93
CA TYR A 283 -0.84 7.32 -14.00
C TYR A 283 -0.85 6.59 -15.33
N THR A 284 -2.01 6.62 -15.99
CA THR A 284 -2.26 5.92 -17.26
C THR A 284 -2.54 6.86 -18.41
N GLN A 285 -2.70 8.16 -18.11
CA GLN A 285 -2.76 9.26 -19.04
C GLN A 285 -2.03 10.46 -18.41
N VAL A 286 -1.17 11.13 -19.18
CA VAL A 286 -0.48 12.34 -18.72
C VAL A 286 -0.56 13.45 -19.77
N LEU A 287 -0.59 14.72 -19.34
CA LEU A 287 -0.57 15.88 -20.23
C LEU A 287 0.73 16.67 -20.06
N ASP A 288 1.53 16.73 -21.13
CA ASP A 288 2.85 17.36 -21.10
C ASP A 288 2.79 18.85 -21.44
N MET A 289 3.49 19.64 -20.63
CA MET A 289 3.55 21.09 -20.70
C MET A 289 4.39 21.60 -21.89
N PRO A 290 4.16 22.83 -22.38
CA PRO A 290 4.77 23.32 -23.61
C PRO A 290 6.17 23.93 -23.44
N ASN A 291 6.69 24.04 -22.21
CA ASN A 291 7.95 24.74 -21.87
C ASN A 291 9.20 23.85 -21.92
N ASN A 292 9.23 22.87 -22.82
CA ASN A 292 10.48 22.17 -23.16
C ASN A 292 11.47 23.17 -23.80
N PRO A 293 12.79 22.87 -23.81
CA PRO A 293 13.78 23.78 -24.42
C PRO A 293 13.44 24.18 -25.85
N ILE A 294 12.79 23.28 -26.60
CA ILE A 294 12.07 23.61 -27.82
C ILE A 294 10.58 23.69 -27.47
N PRO A 295 10.01 24.91 -27.34
CA PRO A 295 8.67 25.09 -26.81
C PRO A 295 7.58 24.73 -27.82
N THR A 296 6.46 24.21 -27.31
CA THR A 296 5.28 23.83 -28.12
C THR A 296 4.38 25.05 -28.36
N VAL A 297 4.82 25.95 -29.25
CA VAL A 297 4.17 27.24 -29.57
C VAL A 297 3.82 27.43 -31.04
N THR A 298 4.12 26.46 -31.90
CA THR A 298 3.68 26.46 -33.31
C THR A 298 3.08 25.09 -33.68
N PRO A 299 2.26 25.00 -34.75
CA PRO A 299 1.77 23.71 -35.23
C PRO A 299 2.87 22.70 -35.53
N GLU A 300 4.02 23.17 -36.05
CA GLU A 300 5.18 22.34 -36.38
C GLU A 300 5.82 21.77 -35.11
N THR A 301 6.06 22.58 -34.07
CA THR A 301 6.65 22.05 -32.83
C THR A 301 5.69 21.16 -32.06
N LEU A 302 4.38 21.35 -32.20
CA LEU A 302 3.37 20.41 -31.72
C LEU A 302 3.42 19.08 -32.49
N GLN A 303 3.52 19.13 -33.83
CA GLN A 303 3.61 17.93 -34.65
C GLN A 303 4.89 17.13 -34.34
N GLU A 304 6.05 17.79 -34.29
CA GLU A 304 7.32 17.16 -33.95
C GLU A 304 7.22 16.43 -32.60
N LYS A 305 6.65 17.09 -31.60
CA LYS A 305 6.48 16.53 -30.26
C LYS A 305 5.56 15.30 -30.25
N ASN A 306 4.47 15.32 -31.03
CA ASN A 306 3.62 14.14 -31.23
C ASN A 306 4.42 12.98 -31.84
N GLU A 307 5.20 13.24 -32.89
CA GLU A 307 6.00 12.22 -33.58
C GLU A 307 7.07 11.59 -32.68
N LEU A 308 7.71 12.38 -31.82
CA LEU A 308 8.72 11.90 -30.88
C LEU A 308 8.18 10.93 -29.82
N ALA A 309 6.89 11.05 -29.46
CA ALA A 309 6.24 10.19 -28.47
C ALA A 309 5.80 8.83 -29.06
N ILE A 310 5.49 8.77 -30.35
CA ILE A 310 4.91 7.57 -31.00
C ILE A 310 5.86 6.37 -30.87
N GLY A 311 5.33 5.24 -30.40
CA GLY A 311 6.07 3.98 -30.28
C GLY A 311 7.05 3.91 -29.10
N ARG A 312 7.11 4.94 -28.24
CA ARG A 312 8.06 5.02 -27.11
C ARG A 312 7.39 5.20 -25.74
N ILE A 313 6.10 5.54 -25.72
CA ILE A 313 5.34 5.87 -24.50
C ILE A 313 4.65 4.64 -23.86
N PHE A 314 4.66 4.59 -22.53
CA PHE A 314 4.11 3.49 -21.73
C PHE A 314 2.68 3.77 -21.21
N CYS A 315 2.31 5.03 -21.07
CA CYS A 315 0.94 5.50 -20.83
C CYS A 315 0.49 6.44 -21.96
N ASP A 316 -0.80 6.79 -22.01
CA ASP A 316 -1.26 7.77 -23.00
C ASP A 316 -0.69 9.16 -22.70
N VAL A 317 -0.31 9.90 -23.75
CA VAL A 317 0.26 11.25 -23.61
C VAL A 317 -0.54 12.24 -24.45
N GLY A 318 -0.97 13.33 -23.83
CA GLY A 318 -1.52 14.51 -24.48
C GLY A 318 -0.61 15.72 -24.33
N PHE A 319 -0.88 16.79 -25.08
CA PHE A 319 -0.05 17.98 -25.07
C PHE A 319 -0.86 19.25 -24.82
N HIS A 320 -0.27 20.16 -24.05
CA HIS A 320 -0.69 21.56 -23.96
C HIS A 320 0.07 22.41 -24.98
N PHE A 321 -0.45 23.60 -25.28
CA PHE A 321 0.17 24.59 -26.16
C PHE A 321 0.59 25.83 -25.40
N GLY A 322 1.72 26.43 -25.76
CA GLY A 322 2.22 27.65 -25.12
C GLY A 322 1.51 28.90 -25.67
N GLY A 323 0.94 29.70 -24.77
CA GLY A 323 0.33 30.99 -25.11
C GLY A 323 1.34 32.12 -25.05
N THR A 324 1.68 32.66 -26.22
CA THR A 324 2.51 33.86 -26.38
C THR A 324 1.86 34.79 -27.40
N LYS A 325 2.36 36.04 -27.49
CA LYS A 325 1.93 36.99 -28.53
C LYS A 325 2.02 36.38 -29.93
N ASP A 326 3.11 35.68 -30.22
CA ASP A 326 3.39 35.11 -31.54
C ASP A 326 2.61 33.83 -31.80
N SER A 327 2.34 33.02 -30.78
CA SER A 327 1.57 31.78 -30.93
C SER A 327 0.07 32.04 -31.13
N SER A 328 -0.41 33.24 -30.75
CA SER A 328 -1.82 33.64 -30.90
C SER A 328 -2.38 33.54 -32.32
N LYS A 329 -1.54 33.64 -33.36
CA LYS A 329 -1.96 33.45 -34.76
C LYS A 329 -2.34 32.02 -35.12
N TYR A 330 -1.95 31.03 -34.31
CA TYR A 330 -2.18 29.61 -34.56
C TYR A 330 -3.32 29.03 -33.73
N PHE A 331 -3.92 29.81 -32.81
CA PHE A 331 -4.89 29.29 -31.83
C PHE A 331 -6.08 28.57 -32.46
N GLU A 332 -6.65 29.13 -33.53
CA GLU A 332 -7.74 28.49 -34.27
C GLU A 332 -7.32 27.12 -34.83
N GLU A 333 -6.11 27.03 -35.40
CA GLU A 333 -5.58 25.80 -36.01
C GLU A 333 -5.26 24.69 -35.00
N VAL A 334 -4.77 25.06 -33.81
CA VAL A 334 -4.26 24.08 -32.82
C VAL A 334 -5.25 23.73 -31.72
N SER A 335 -6.30 24.52 -31.51
CA SER A 335 -7.19 24.40 -30.34
C SER A 335 -7.91 23.06 -30.21
N ASP A 336 -8.16 22.35 -31.32
CA ASP A 336 -8.74 20.99 -31.32
C ASP A 336 -7.68 19.87 -31.22
N LYS A 337 -6.39 20.22 -31.22
CA LYS A 337 -5.26 19.28 -31.15
C LYS A 337 -4.57 19.27 -29.79
N VAL A 338 -4.96 20.15 -28.87
CA VAL A 338 -4.29 20.36 -27.57
C VAL A 338 -5.30 20.45 -26.44
N PHE A 339 -4.90 19.99 -25.26
CA PHE A 339 -5.80 19.93 -24.10
C PHE A 339 -6.02 21.27 -23.42
N GLY A 340 -5.07 22.20 -23.55
CA GLY A 340 -5.20 23.54 -23.01
C GLY A 340 -4.10 24.47 -23.51
N LEU A 341 -4.35 25.77 -23.39
CA LEU A 341 -3.35 26.81 -23.64
C LEU A 341 -2.71 27.23 -22.32
N LYS A 342 -1.41 26.98 -22.14
CA LYS A 342 -0.66 27.39 -20.95
C LYS A 342 -0.01 28.77 -21.17
N VAL A 343 -0.38 29.73 -20.32
CA VAL A 343 0.18 31.08 -20.28
C VAL A 343 1.00 31.23 -18.99
N TYR A 344 2.23 31.74 -19.11
CA TYR A 344 3.10 32.01 -17.97
C TYR A 344 3.10 33.50 -17.70
N MET A 345 2.52 33.91 -16.57
CA MET A 345 2.44 35.30 -16.12
C MET A 345 3.50 35.59 -15.03
N ASN A 346 4.16 34.56 -14.51
CA ASN A 346 5.29 34.64 -13.59
C ASN A 346 6.44 33.73 -14.07
N HIS A 347 7.48 33.64 -13.24
CA HIS A 347 8.75 33.00 -13.56
C HIS A 347 8.59 31.64 -14.24
N THR A 348 9.09 31.53 -15.47
CA THR A 348 9.13 30.28 -16.24
C THR A 348 10.49 30.06 -16.87
N THR A 349 10.72 28.86 -17.41
CA THR A 349 11.90 28.55 -18.21
C THR A 349 11.68 28.98 -19.66
N GLY A 350 12.70 29.61 -20.25
CA GLY A 350 12.69 30.00 -21.67
C GLY A 350 11.95 31.31 -21.94
N THR A 351 11.40 31.45 -23.14
CA THR A 351 10.84 32.71 -23.67
C THR A 351 9.31 32.78 -23.57
N LEU A 352 8.70 32.02 -22.66
CA LEU A 352 7.24 31.86 -22.56
C LEU A 352 6.56 32.82 -21.59
N LEU A 353 7.35 33.62 -20.85
CA LEU A 353 6.82 34.66 -19.97
C LEU A 353 6.11 35.73 -20.79
N VAL A 354 4.87 36.07 -20.41
CA VAL A 354 4.08 37.14 -21.04
C VAL A 354 3.82 38.22 -20.00
N GLU A 355 4.52 39.34 -20.12
CA GLU A 355 4.44 40.47 -19.16
C GLU A 355 3.60 41.64 -19.68
N ALA A 356 3.47 41.80 -21.00
CA ALA A 356 2.80 42.96 -21.58
C ALA A 356 1.27 42.78 -21.55
N ASP A 357 0.56 43.70 -20.90
CA ASP A 357 -0.92 43.71 -20.81
C ASP A 357 -1.59 43.55 -22.18
N GLU A 358 -1.06 44.19 -23.22
CA GLU A 358 -1.60 44.10 -24.58
C GLU A 358 -1.51 42.68 -25.14
N ASP A 359 -0.43 41.96 -24.82
CA ASP A 359 -0.22 40.58 -25.25
C ASP A 359 -1.11 39.61 -24.47
N LEU A 360 -1.27 39.83 -23.16
CA LEU A 360 -2.23 39.08 -22.34
C LEU A 360 -3.66 39.28 -22.82
N GLN A 361 -4.09 40.52 -23.05
CA GLN A 361 -5.42 40.82 -23.60
C GLN A 361 -5.62 40.16 -24.97
N LYS A 362 -4.60 40.19 -25.85
CA LYS A 362 -4.65 39.51 -27.14
C LYS A 362 -4.80 38.00 -26.99
N ILE A 363 -4.02 37.37 -26.10
CA ILE A 363 -4.09 35.92 -25.86
C ILE A 363 -5.47 35.52 -25.33
N PHE A 364 -5.93 36.18 -24.27
CA PHE A 364 -7.21 35.87 -23.62
C PHE A 364 -8.39 36.13 -24.54
N SER A 365 -8.34 37.19 -25.36
CA SER A 365 -9.40 37.49 -26.34
C SER A 365 -9.46 36.49 -27.49
N LEU A 366 -8.33 36.00 -28.00
CA LEU A 366 -8.28 35.11 -29.17
C LEU A 366 -8.46 33.62 -28.84
N TRP A 367 -8.09 33.16 -27.64
CA TRP A 367 -8.25 31.74 -27.30
C TRP A 367 -9.74 31.32 -27.30
N PRO A 368 -10.13 30.19 -27.93
CA PRO A 368 -11.52 29.73 -27.97
C PRO A 368 -12.12 29.52 -26.57
N LYS A 369 -13.33 30.03 -26.35
CA LYS A 369 -13.94 30.13 -25.00
C LYS A 369 -14.45 28.80 -24.46
N ASP A 370 -14.67 27.83 -25.33
CA ASP A 370 -15.03 26.46 -24.99
C ASP A 370 -13.83 25.60 -24.59
N LYS A 371 -12.60 26.08 -24.82
CA LYS A 371 -11.33 25.41 -24.50
C LYS A 371 -10.69 25.94 -23.22
N VAL A 372 -9.86 25.12 -22.58
CA VAL A 372 -9.21 25.46 -21.30
C VAL A 372 -8.04 26.43 -21.53
N LEU A 373 -8.01 27.52 -20.77
CA LEU A 373 -6.88 28.43 -20.66
C LEU A 373 -6.24 28.24 -19.28
N MET A 374 -5.00 27.79 -19.26
CA MET A 374 -4.23 27.48 -18.06
C MET A 374 -3.25 28.60 -17.75
N VAL A 375 -3.08 28.97 -16.48
CA VAL A 375 -2.13 30.01 -16.08
C VAL A 375 -1.13 29.49 -15.06
N HIS A 376 0.12 29.92 -15.19
CA HIS A 376 1.05 30.02 -14.07
C HIS A 376 1.03 31.49 -13.62
N ALA A 377 0.35 31.75 -12.51
CA ALA A 377 0.14 33.09 -11.98
C ALA A 377 0.25 33.03 -10.45
N GLU A 378 0.98 33.99 -9.85
CA GLU A 378 1.24 34.10 -8.42
C GLU A 378 0.85 35.52 -7.96
N ASP A 379 0.21 35.64 -6.81
CA ASP A 379 -0.18 36.92 -6.21
C ASP A 379 -1.00 37.84 -7.15
N GLN A 380 -0.49 39.03 -7.49
CA GLN A 380 -1.22 40.05 -8.25
C GLN A 380 -1.56 39.59 -9.67
N THR A 381 -0.73 38.75 -10.29
CA THR A 381 -0.98 38.25 -11.65
C THR A 381 -2.11 37.23 -11.67
N LEU A 382 -2.39 36.54 -10.55
CA LEU A 382 -3.55 35.67 -10.44
C LEU A 382 -4.85 36.49 -10.47
N ILE A 383 -4.87 37.62 -9.76
CA ILE A 383 -6.01 38.54 -9.76
C ILE A 383 -6.24 39.07 -11.19
N GLU A 384 -5.16 39.48 -11.87
CA GLU A 384 -5.23 39.92 -13.26
C GLU A 384 -5.73 38.81 -14.20
N ALA A 385 -5.25 37.58 -14.05
CA ALA A 385 -5.71 36.43 -14.83
C ALA A 385 -7.21 36.17 -14.63
N ILE A 386 -7.69 36.26 -13.38
CA ILE A 386 -9.10 36.11 -13.05
C ILE A 386 -9.93 37.22 -13.71
N ASP A 387 -9.49 38.48 -13.62
CA ASP A 387 -10.19 39.62 -14.21
C ASP A 387 -10.25 39.54 -15.74
N LEU A 388 -9.13 39.19 -16.40
CA LEU A 388 -9.08 38.99 -17.84
C LEU A 388 -9.98 37.83 -18.27
N ALA A 389 -9.90 36.68 -17.61
CA ALA A 389 -10.74 35.53 -17.93
C ALA A 389 -12.23 35.81 -17.68
N LYS A 390 -12.57 36.60 -16.66
CA LYS A 390 -13.94 37.04 -16.39
C LYS A 390 -14.44 37.98 -17.49
N TYR A 391 -13.63 38.93 -17.93
CA TYR A 391 -13.96 39.87 -19.01
C TYR A 391 -14.16 39.17 -20.35
N TYR A 392 -13.23 38.29 -20.74
CA TYR A 392 -13.25 37.58 -22.01
C TYR A 392 -14.04 36.26 -21.97
N LYS A 393 -14.55 35.85 -20.81
CA LYS A 393 -15.33 34.63 -20.56
C LYS A 393 -14.56 33.35 -20.91
N ASN A 394 -13.27 33.29 -20.59
CA ASN A 394 -12.46 32.08 -20.75
C ASN A 394 -12.78 31.05 -19.66
N LYS A 395 -12.65 29.75 -19.99
CA LYS A 395 -12.56 28.68 -18.99
C LYS A 395 -11.15 28.70 -18.39
N LEU A 396 -11.00 29.32 -17.23
CA LEU A 396 -9.70 29.49 -16.58
C LEU A 396 -9.35 28.27 -15.73
N HIS A 397 -8.11 27.79 -15.84
CA HIS A 397 -7.53 26.79 -14.95
C HIS A 397 -6.26 27.36 -14.30
N VAL A 398 -6.25 27.48 -12.98
CA VAL A 398 -5.10 27.99 -12.22
C VAL A 398 -4.22 26.81 -11.82
N CYS A 399 -2.99 26.79 -12.34
CA CYS A 399 -2.06 25.69 -12.05
C CYS A 399 -1.44 25.81 -10.65
N HIS A 400 -1.06 24.66 -10.08
CA HIS A 400 -0.19 24.48 -8.91
C HIS A 400 -0.37 25.55 -7.82
N VAL A 401 -1.60 25.77 -7.36
CA VAL A 401 -1.93 26.73 -6.29
C VAL A 401 -1.19 26.32 -5.02
N ALA A 402 -0.45 27.24 -4.42
CA ALA A 402 0.42 26.94 -3.28
C ALA A 402 0.04 27.73 -2.02
N GLN A 403 -0.61 28.87 -2.16
CA GLN A 403 -0.88 29.79 -1.07
C GLN A 403 -2.36 29.90 -0.72
N LYS A 404 -2.66 30.21 0.54
CA LYS A 404 -4.01 30.50 1.03
C LYS A 404 -4.63 31.70 0.31
N SER A 405 -3.85 32.77 0.11
CA SER A 405 -4.29 34.00 -0.58
C SER A 405 -4.84 33.70 -1.98
N GLU A 406 -4.18 32.81 -2.71
CA GLU A 406 -4.56 32.39 -4.07
C GLU A 406 -5.85 31.57 -4.06
N LEU A 407 -5.92 30.55 -3.19
CA LEU A 407 -7.12 29.69 -3.12
C LEU A 407 -8.35 30.48 -2.69
N VAL A 408 -8.21 31.49 -1.82
CA VAL A 408 -9.32 32.38 -1.41
C VAL A 408 -9.93 33.11 -2.62
N GLU A 409 -9.12 33.70 -3.49
CA GLU A 409 -9.63 34.40 -4.69
C GLU A 409 -10.27 33.43 -5.69
N ILE A 410 -9.73 32.22 -5.82
CA ILE A 410 -10.33 31.17 -6.66
C ILE A 410 -11.69 30.74 -6.11
N ILE A 411 -11.81 30.51 -4.79
CA ILE A 411 -13.08 30.15 -4.13
C ILE A 411 -14.12 31.26 -4.35
N LYS A 412 -13.71 32.52 -4.21
CA LYS A 412 -14.57 33.68 -4.45
C LYS A 412 -15.05 33.72 -5.91
N ALA A 413 -14.15 33.57 -6.88
CA ALA A 413 -14.51 33.53 -8.29
C ALA A 413 -15.46 32.36 -8.64
N LYS A 414 -15.24 31.16 -8.07
CA LYS A 414 -16.16 30.01 -8.19
C LYS A 414 -17.55 30.36 -7.64
N LYS A 415 -17.63 30.97 -6.46
CA LYS A 415 -18.90 31.38 -5.81
C LYS A 415 -19.64 32.48 -6.59
N GLU A 416 -18.92 33.31 -7.33
CA GLU A 416 -19.50 34.30 -8.26
C GLU A 416 -19.99 33.69 -9.58
N GLY A 417 -19.84 32.37 -9.77
CA GLY A 417 -20.32 31.65 -10.96
C GLY A 417 -19.35 31.70 -12.15
N MET A 418 -18.10 32.13 -11.94
CA MET A 418 -17.07 32.06 -12.97
C MET A 418 -16.71 30.60 -13.27
N VAL A 419 -16.50 30.28 -14.55
CA VAL A 419 -15.96 28.96 -14.95
C VAL A 419 -14.46 28.96 -14.71
N ILE A 420 -14.09 28.71 -13.46
CA ILE A 420 -12.70 28.64 -12.99
C ILE A 420 -12.45 27.33 -12.25
N THR A 421 -11.32 26.70 -12.57
CA THR A 421 -10.80 25.52 -11.87
C THR A 421 -9.37 25.74 -11.40
N CYS A 422 -8.91 24.90 -10.50
CA CYS A 422 -7.52 24.91 -10.05
C CYS A 422 -6.99 23.51 -9.77
N GLU A 423 -5.67 23.40 -9.82
CA GLU A 423 -4.94 22.25 -9.33
C GLU A 423 -3.96 22.65 -8.22
N VAL A 424 -3.66 21.70 -7.34
CA VAL A 424 -2.58 21.82 -6.35
C VAL A 424 -1.57 20.71 -6.62
N SER A 425 -0.28 21.03 -6.60
CA SER A 425 0.74 20.00 -6.75
C SER A 425 0.89 19.20 -5.47
N ALA A 426 1.14 17.88 -5.58
CA ALA A 426 1.30 17.02 -4.41
C ALA A 426 2.34 17.57 -3.42
N HIS A 427 3.45 18.11 -3.91
CA HIS A 427 4.48 18.68 -3.05
C HIS A 427 4.02 19.89 -2.22
N HIS A 428 3.06 20.70 -2.67
CA HIS A 428 2.50 21.78 -1.84
C HIS A 428 1.58 21.25 -0.72
N LEU A 429 0.99 20.06 -0.90
CA LEU A 429 0.20 19.39 0.15
C LEU A 429 1.06 18.66 1.19
N PHE A 430 2.26 18.22 0.82
CA PHE A 430 3.08 17.35 1.68
C PHE A 430 4.39 17.98 2.16
N LEU A 431 4.85 19.09 1.56
CA LEU A 431 6.06 19.82 1.96
C LEU A 431 5.73 21.30 2.21
N THR A 432 6.56 21.93 3.03
CA THR A 432 6.46 23.34 3.44
C THR A 432 7.80 24.05 3.32
N GLU A 433 7.83 25.36 3.49
CA GLU A 433 9.06 26.14 3.60
C GLU A 433 10.02 25.60 4.69
N GLY A 434 9.48 24.93 5.72
CA GLY A 434 10.28 24.29 6.77
C GLY A 434 11.16 23.17 6.24
N ASP A 435 10.71 22.47 5.20
CA ASP A 435 11.41 21.35 4.58
C ASP A 435 12.54 21.82 3.65
N VAL A 436 12.48 23.06 3.16
CA VAL A 436 13.51 23.65 2.29
C VAL A 436 14.88 23.61 2.97
N LYS A 437 14.95 23.77 4.30
CA LYS A 437 16.22 23.68 5.06
C LYS A 437 16.86 22.29 4.95
N LYS A 438 16.06 21.22 4.94
CA LYS A 438 16.53 19.84 4.82
C LYS A 438 16.85 19.49 3.37
N LEU A 439 16.02 19.93 2.43
CA LEU A 439 16.14 19.58 1.01
C LEU A 439 17.19 20.42 0.28
N GLY A 440 17.50 21.62 0.78
CA GLY A 440 18.38 22.57 0.10
C GLY A 440 17.93 22.81 -1.34
N ALA A 441 18.88 22.69 -2.27
CA ALA A 441 18.61 22.83 -3.70
C ALA A 441 17.50 21.89 -4.22
N PHE A 442 17.37 20.69 -3.66
CA PHE A 442 16.36 19.70 -4.07
C PHE A 442 14.93 20.08 -3.69
N GLY A 443 14.75 21.13 -2.87
CA GLY A 443 13.45 21.74 -2.57
C GLY A 443 13.12 22.98 -3.43
N MET A 444 13.98 23.36 -4.39
CA MET A 444 13.74 24.53 -5.24
C MET A 444 12.72 24.22 -6.35
N MET A 445 11.60 24.93 -6.36
CA MET A 445 10.47 24.79 -7.28
C MET A 445 9.67 26.09 -7.38
N ARG A 446 8.75 26.17 -8.35
CA ARG A 446 7.85 27.32 -8.53
C ARG A 446 6.41 26.84 -8.78
N PRO A 447 5.41 27.32 -8.02
CA PRO A 447 5.52 28.24 -6.88
C PRO A 447 6.35 27.66 -5.74
N PRO A 448 7.05 28.50 -4.94
CA PRO A 448 7.89 28.01 -3.86
C PRO A 448 7.03 27.29 -2.80
N LEU A 449 7.65 26.40 -2.03
CA LEU A 449 6.97 25.76 -0.89
C LEU A 449 6.51 26.84 0.09
N ALA A 450 5.21 26.83 0.40
CA ALA A 450 4.56 27.84 1.23
C ALA A 450 4.65 27.52 2.72
N SER A 451 4.07 28.39 3.56
CA SER A 451 4.04 28.19 5.01
C SER A 451 3.20 26.97 5.39
N LYS A 452 3.38 26.48 6.62
CA LYS A 452 2.53 25.42 7.17
C LYS A 452 1.07 25.84 7.27
N GLU A 453 0.79 27.13 7.51
CA GLU A 453 -0.57 27.67 7.53
C GLU A 453 -1.22 27.60 6.15
N ASP A 454 -0.48 27.95 5.09
CA ASP A 454 -0.96 27.83 3.71
C ASP A 454 -1.29 26.38 3.38
N GLN A 455 -0.37 25.46 3.68
CA GLN A 455 -0.59 24.03 3.44
C GLN A 455 -1.83 23.51 4.16
N GLU A 456 -2.01 23.82 5.45
CA GLU A 456 -3.20 23.37 6.19
C GLU A 456 -4.49 23.98 5.61
N PHE A 457 -4.45 25.24 5.16
CA PHE A 457 -5.59 25.85 4.49
C PHE A 457 -5.97 25.13 3.19
N LEU A 458 -5.00 24.67 2.40
CA LEU A 458 -5.26 23.84 1.21
C LEU A 458 -5.96 22.52 1.60
N TRP A 459 -5.50 21.84 2.65
CA TRP A 459 -6.11 20.61 3.14
C TRP A 459 -7.53 20.81 3.68
N GLU A 460 -7.76 21.87 4.45
CA GLU A 460 -9.08 22.21 5.00
C GLU A 460 -10.09 22.58 3.90
N ASN A 461 -9.61 23.01 2.73
CA ASN A 461 -10.44 23.46 1.59
C ASN A 461 -10.31 22.52 0.37
N ILE A 462 -9.96 21.25 0.58
CA ILE A 462 -9.74 20.25 -0.48
C ILE A 462 -10.95 20.05 -1.42
N GLU A 463 -12.15 20.38 -0.95
CA GLU A 463 -13.38 20.33 -1.76
C GLU A 463 -13.41 21.37 -2.90
N PHE A 464 -12.66 22.47 -2.76
CA PHE A 464 -12.55 23.53 -3.76
C PHE A 464 -11.39 23.31 -4.75
N ILE A 465 -10.50 22.36 -4.45
CA ILE A 465 -9.41 21.96 -5.33
C ILE A 465 -9.95 20.93 -6.33
N ASP A 466 -9.77 21.20 -7.62
CA ASP A 466 -10.34 20.34 -8.66
C ASP A 466 -9.42 19.19 -9.03
N ILE A 467 -8.10 19.40 -9.01
CA ILE A 467 -7.10 18.43 -9.43
C ILE A 467 -5.93 18.41 -8.45
N ILE A 468 -5.38 17.21 -8.21
CA ILE A 468 -4.02 17.07 -7.68
C ILE A 468 -3.13 16.61 -8.82
N ALA A 469 -2.12 17.41 -9.14
CA ALA A 469 -1.13 17.11 -10.17
C ALA A 469 0.24 16.85 -9.55
N SER A 470 1.15 16.20 -10.27
CA SER A 470 2.52 16.05 -9.76
C SER A 470 3.37 17.30 -9.98
N ASP A 471 3.08 18.07 -11.04
CA ASP A 471 4.00 19.07 -11.61
C ASP A 471 5.41 18.49 -11.74
N HIS A 472 5.45 17.29 -12.34
CA HIS A 472 6.69 16.53 -12.49
C HIS A 472 7.65 17.29 -13.40
N ALA A 473 8.66 17.89 -12.77
CA ALA A 473 9.64 18.77 -13.38
C ALA A 473 11.08 18.30 -13.05
N PRO A 474 11.50 17.12 -13.56
CA PRO A 474 12.79 16.53 -13.24
C PRO A 474 13.97 17.38 -13.73
N HIS A 475 15.05 17.31 -12.97
CA HIS A 475 16.37 17.87 -13.24
C HIS A 475 17.43 16.86 -12.81
N THR A 476 18.59 16.86 -13.45
CA THR A 476 19.69 15.98 -13.00
C THR A 476 20.24 16.47 -11.66
N ARG A 477 20.89 15.59 -10.89
CA ARG A 477 21.50 15.98 -9.60
C ARG A 477 22.59 17.05 -9.78
N GLU A 478 23.32 16.98 -10.90
CA GLU A 478 24.34 17.96 -11.27
C GLU A 478 23.73 19.34 -11.49
N GLU A 479 22.61 19.43 -12.23
CA GLU A 479 21.90 20.70 -12.41
C GLU A 479 21.37 21.24 -11.09
N LYS A 480 20.77 20.39 -10.24
CA LYS A 480 20.31 20.80 -8.91
C LYS A 480 21.45 21.35 -8.06
N SER A 481 22.70 20.93 -8.28
CA SER A 481 23.86 21.41 -7.53
C SER A 481 24.45 22.73 -8.05
N MET A 482 23.90 23.31 -9.13
CA MET A 482 24.33 24.61 -9.66
C MET A 482 23.81 25.78 -8.82
N ASP A 483 24.43 26.96 -8.97
CA ASP A 483 23.99 28.22 -8.38
C ASP A 483 23.74 29.27 -9.49
N PRO A 484 22.49 29.73 -9.69
CA PRO A 484 21.29 29.30 -8.97
C PRO A 484 20.85 27.88 -9.37
N SER A 485 20.28 27.15 -8.41
CA SER A 485 19.70 25.83 -8.66
C SER A 485 18.40 25.97 -9.45
N PRO A 486 18.14 25.13 -10.47
CA PRO A 486 16.92 25.22 -11.25
C PRO A 486 15.68 24.80 -10.44
N ASN A 487 14.55 25.39 -10.78
CA ASN A 487 13.25 25.09 -10.17
C ASN A 487 12.62 23.85 -10.81
N GLY A 488 12.18 22.91 -9.98
CA GLY A 488 11.48 21.70 -10.40
C GLY A 488 11.92 20.47 -9.62
N ILE A 489 10.97 19.57 -9.42
CA ILE A 489 11.16 18.30 -8.72
C ILE A 489 10.44 17.17 -9.46
N PRO A 490 10.96 15.92 -9.40
CA PRO A 490 10.21 14.76 -9.84
C PRO A 490 9.09 14.40 -8.83
N GLY A 491 8.01 13.76 -9.29
CA GLY A 491 6.79 13.59 -8.50
C GLY A 491 5.78 12.56 -9.03
N LEU A 492 5.91 12.10 -10.28
CA LEU A 492 5.02 11.09 -10.88
C LEU A 492 4.94 9.81 -10.03
N GLU A 493 6.08 9.28 -9.59
CA GLU A 493 6.14 8.00 -8.87
C GLU A 493 5.74 8.11 -7.38
N THR A 494 5.73 9.32 -6.82
CA THR A 494 5.50 9.53 -5.38
C THR A 494 4.14 10.13 -5.06
N THR A 495 3.46 10.75 -6.03
CA THR A 495 2.18 11.43 -5.77
C THR A 495 1.12 10.46 -5.23
N LEU A 496 0.84 9.36 -5.92
CA LEU A 496 -0.17 8.40 -5.44
C LEU A 496 0.20 7.79 -4.07
N PRO A 497 1.45 7.31 -3.83
CA PRO A 497 1.86 6.88 -2.49
C PRO A 497 1.58 7.89 -1.36
N LEU A 498 1.85 9.18 -1.59
CA LEU A 498 1.56 10.24 -0.61
C LEU A 498 0.05 10.38 -0.35
N LEU A 499 -0.76 10.33 -1.41
CA LEU A 499 -2.22 10.41 -1.29
C LEU A 499 -2.81 9.18 -0.61
N LEU A 500 -2.30 7.97 -0.89
CA LEU A 500 -2.70 6.75 -0.19
C LEU A 500 -2.36 6.83 1.30
N ASN A 501 -1.20 7.39 1.64
CA ASN A 501 -0.82 7.61 3.03
C ASN A 501 -1.79 8.57 3.72
N ALA A 502 -2.12 9.70 3.08
CA ALA A 502 -3.13 10.64 3.60
C ALA A 502 -4.51 10.00 3.76
N ILE A 503 -4.89 9.03 2.93
CA ILE A 503 -6.12 8.24 3.10
C ILE A 503 -6.02 7.33 4.33
N ASN A 504 -4.90 6.62 4.51
CA ASN A 504 -4.66 5.78 5.69
C ASN A 504 -4.66 6.61 7.00
N ASP A 505 -4.18 7.84 6.95
CA ASP A 505 -4.19 8.79 8.08
C ASP A 505 -5.57 9.45 8.29
N GLY A 506 -6.56 9.18 7.44
CA GLY A 506 -7.90 9.78 7.51
C GLY A 506 -7.99 11.24 7.10
N ARG A 507 -6.92 11.81 6.51
CA ARG A 507 -6.84 13.20 6.05
C ARG A 507 -7.49 13.41 4.68
N LEU A 508 -7.56 12.36 3.86
CA LEU A 508 -8.18 12.38 2.53
C LEU A 508 -9.16 11.20 2.39
N MET A 509 -10.29 11.41 1.73
CA MET A 509 -11.17 10.29 1.36
C MET A 509 -10.77 9.70 0.01
N ILE A 510 -10.96 8.39 -0.16
CA ILE A 510 -10.72 7.71 -1.44
C ILE A 510 -11.55 8.31 -2.60
N ASN A 511 -12.75 8.82 -2.31
CA ASN A 511 -13.59 9.46 -3.31
C ASN A 511 -13.02 10.82 -3.76
N ASP A 512 -12.35 11.55 -2.87
CA ASP A 512 -11.65 12.79 -3.25
C ASP A 512 -10.45 12.50 -4.14
N LEU A 513 -9.68 11.43 -3.88
CA LEU A 513 -8.62 10.98 -4.77
C LEU A 513 -9.17 10.66 -6.17
N LYS A 514 -10.26 9.88 -6.27
CA LYS A 514 -10.89 9.57 -7.57
C LYS A 514 -11.39 10.83 -8.28
N ARG A 515 -12.03 11.73 -7.53
CA ARG A 515 -12.50 13.02 -8.04
C ARG A 515 -11.36 13.83 -8.64
N MET A 516 -10.27 14.03 -7.88
CA MET A 516 -9.19 14.96 -8.25
C MET A 516 -8.14 14.37 -9.19
N CYS A 517 -7.94 13.05 -9.21
CA CYS A 517 -6.91 12.41 -10.04
C CYS A 517 -7.50 11.58 -11.21
N CYS A 518 -8.82 11.58 -11.40
CA CYS A 518 -9.46 10.87 -12.52
C CYS A 518 -10.65 11.65 -13.08
N ASP A 519 -11.70 11.88 -12.27
CA ASP A 519 -12.99 12.39 -12.80
C ASP A 519 -12.89 13.85 -13.25
N ARG A 520 -12.37 14.75 -12.40
CA ARG A 520 -12.22 16.18 -12.69
C ARG A 520 -11.19 16.45 -13.78
N PRO A 521 -9.97 15.84 -13.79
CA PRO A 521 -9.07 15.96 -14.93
C PRO A 521 -9.74 15.61 -16.27
N LYS A 522 -10.49 14.51 -16.29
CA LYS A 522 -11.18 14.04 -17.48
C LYS A 522 -12.29 14.99 -17.94
N GLU A 523 -13.07 15.51 -17.01
CA GLU A 523 -14.15 16.48 -17.28
C GLU A 523 -13.58 17.81 -17.79
N ILE A 524 -12.60 18.37 -17.08
CA ILE A 524 -12.06 19.71 -17.35
C ILE A 524 -11.36 19.75 -18.71
N PHE A 525 -10.56 18.72 -19.01
CA PHE A 525 -9.74 18.68 -20.21
C PHE A 525 -10.33 17.83 -21.35
N ASN A 526 -11.55 17.29 -21.21
CA ASN A 526 -12.18 16.42 -22.21
C ASN A 526 -11.30 15.21 -22.59
N ILE A 527 -10.67 14.59 -21.60
CA ILE A 527 -9.72 13.48 -21.83
C ILE A 527 -10.49 12.23 -22.30
N PRO A 528 -10.03 11.57 -23.38
CA PRO A 528 -10.67 10.35 -23.86
C PRO A 528 -10.72 9.26 -22.79
N LYS A 529 -11.90 8.64 -22.64
CA LYS A 529 -12.05 7.47 -21.76
C LYS A 529 -11.13 6.35 -22.22
N GLN A 530 -10.46 5.74 -21.26
CA GLN A 530 -9.59 4.60 -21.44
C GLN A 530 -10.28 3.37 -20.82
N GLU A 531 -10.87 2.52 -21.68
CA GLU A 531 -11.59 1.30 -21.27
C GLU A 531 -10.64 0.25 -20.69
N ASP A 532 -11.16 -0.59 -19.78
CA ASP A 532 -10.46 -1.72 -19.17
C ASP A 532 -9.09 -1.37 -18.54
N THR A 533 -8.97 -0.15 -18.02
CA THR A 533 -7.78 0.32 -17.30
C THR A 533 -8.09 0.55 -15.84
N TYR A 534 -7.18 0.10 -14.98
CA TYR A 534 -7.25 0.35 -13.54
C TYR A 534 -5.87 0.20 -12.87
N VAL A 535 -5.77 0.71 -11.64
CA VAL A 535 -4.63 0.54 -10.74
C VAL A 535 -5.08 -0.30 -9.55
N GLU A 536 -4.30 -1.31 -9.17
CA GLU A 536 -4.48 -2.04 -7.93
C GLU A 536 -3.43 -1.59 -6.91
N VAL A 537 -3.89 -1.27 -5.70
CA VAL A 537 -3.03 -0.81 -4.61
C VAL A 537 -3.31 -1.64 -3.36
N ASP A 538 -2.26 -2.03 -2.65
CA ASP A 538 -2.34 -2.62 -1.31
C ASP A 538 -2.35 -1.51 -0.28
N MET A 539 -3.52 -1.26 0.32
CA MET A 539 -3.71 -0.19 1.31
C MET A 539 -2.98 -0.45 2.62
N ASP A 540 -2.63 -1.70 2.93
CA ASP A 540 -1.99 -2.06 4.20
C ASP A 540 -0.47 -2.11 4.10
N GLN A 541 0.09 -2.05 2.89
CA GLN A 541 1.53 -2.19 2.70
C GLN A 541 2.26 -0.91 3.14
N GLU A 542 3.07 -1.05 4.18
CA GLU A 542 3.98 -0.02 4.67
C GLU A 542 5.34 -0.15 3.99
N TRP A 543 5.92 0.98 3.58
CA TRP A 543 7.22 1.04 2.91
C TRP A 543 7.83 2.44 3.00
N ILE A 544 9.11 2.55 2.66
CA ILE A 544 9.85 3.81 2.66
C ILE A 544 10.06 4.24 1.21
N ILE A 545 9.70 5.48 0.88
CA ILE A 545 10.00 6.06 -0.43
C ILE A 545 11.53 6.14 -0.60
N SER A 546 12.03 5.58 -1.71
CA SER A 546 13.45 5.51 -2.02
C SER A 546 13.75 5.99 -3.45
N ASN A 547 14.94 6.54 -3.63
CA ASN A 547 15.55 6.87 -4.91
C ASN A 547 15.91 5.60 -5.71
N GLU A 548 16.02 4.46 -5.04
CA GLU A 548 16.31 3.18 -5.68
C GLU A 548 15.09 2.68 -6.47
N GLY A 549 15.32 2.28 -7.72
CA GLY A 549 14.28 1.69 -8.57
C GLY A 549 13.31 2.70 -9.20
N LEU A 550 13.54 4.01 -9.04
CA LEU A 550 12.78 5.03 -9.76
C LEU A 550 12.98 4.92 -11.27
N PHE A 551 11.90 5.10 -12.04
CA PHE A 551 11.93 5.11 -13.50
C PHE A 551 12.23 6.49 -14.11
N THR A 552 11.97 7.57 -13.36
CA THR A 552 12.40 8.92 -13.76
C THR A 552 13.91 8.96 -13.95
N LYS A 553 14.38 9.57 -15.04
CA LYS A 553 15.83 9.74 -15.29
C LYS A 553 16.53 10.59 -14.24
N ALA A 554 15.78 11.44 -13.52
CA ALA A 554 16.34 12.21 -12.43
C ALA A 554 17.00 11.29 -11.38
N GLY A 555 16.44 10.11 -11.12
CA GLY A 555 16.97 9.18 -10.12
C GLY A 555 16.98 9.76 -8.71
N TRP A 556 16.05 10.67 -8.41
CA TRP A 556 15.85 11.22 -7.08
C TRP A 556 14.39 11.63 -6.84
N THR A 557 14.01 11.85 -5.58
CA THR A 557 12.73 12.45 -5.17
C THR A 557 12.92 13.29 -3.90
N PRO A 558 12.18 14.41 -3.72
CA PRO A 558 12.23 15.17 -2.46
C PRO A 558 11.61 14.42 -1.29
N PHE A 559 10.93 13.29 -1.53
CA PHE A 559 10.27 12.47 -0.51
C PHE A 559 11.13 11.29 -0.03
N GLU A 560 12.43 11.26 -0.36
CA GLU A 560 13.36 10.22 0.07
C GLU A 560 13.31 10.01 1.59
N GLY A 561 13.16 8.74 2.00
CA GLY A 561 13.14 8.35 3.40
C GLY A 561 11.81 8.59 4.12
N LEU A 562 10.76 9.03 3.42
CA LEU A 562 9.43 9.14 3.99
C LEU A 562 8.78 7.76 4.13
N GLU A 563 8.38 7.40 5.35
CA GLU A 563 7.56 6.23 5.63
C GLU A 563 6.12 6.49 5.19
N VAL A 564 5.58 5.61 4.35
CA VAL A 564 4.22 5.72 3.81
C VAL A 564 3.49 4.38 3.86
N LYS A 565 2.16 4.47 3.93
CA LYS A 565 1.25 3.32 3.89
C LYS A 565 0.33 3.37 2.68
N GLY A 566 0.30 2.27 1.94
CA GLY A 566 -0.35 2.17 0.64
C GLY A 566 0.68 2.04 -0.47
N LYS A 567 0.62 0.95 -1.25
CA LYS A 567 1.56 0.70 -2.35
C LYS A 567 0.85 0.25 -3.62
N ILE A 568 1.29 0.78 -4.75
CA ILE A 568 0.86 0.31 -6.06
C ILE A 568 1.42 -1.09 -6.28
N VAL A 569 0.55 -2.05 -6.56
CA VAL A 569 0.95 -3.45 -6.83
C VAL A 569 0.82 -3.81 -8.30
N LYS A 570 -0.13 -3.19 -9.01
CA LYS A 570 -0.41 -3.51 -10.41
C LYS A 570 -1.05 -2.35 -11.17
N VAL A 571 -0.67 -2.17 -12.43
CA VAL A 571 -1.37 -1.27 -13.36
C VAL A 571 -1.78 -2.06 -14.60
N VAL A 572 -3.05 -1.94 -14.96
CA VAL A 572 -3.63 -2.54 -16.15
C VAL A 572 -4.03 -1.43 -17.11
N LEU A 573 -3.55 -1.52 -18.35
CA LEU A 573 -3.82 -0.60 -19.45
C LEU A 573 -4.57 -1.38 -20.54
N ARG A 574 -5.85 -1.07 -20.75
CA ARG A 574 -6.71 -1.71 -21.79
C ARG A 574 -6.72 -3.24 -21.70
N GLY A 575 -6.87 -3.77 -20.48
CA GLY A 575 -6.89 -5.21 -20.20
C GLY A 575 -5.51 -5.88 -20.11
N GLU A 576 -4.43 -5.18 -20.43
CA GLU A 576 -3.06 -5.72 -20.35
C GLU A 576 -2.34 -5.23 -19.09
N THR A 577 -1.67 -6.12 -18.37
CA THR A 577 -0.84 -5.73 -17.22
C THR A 577 0.43 -5.08 -17.73
N VAL A 578 0.64 -3.80 -17.42
CA VAL A 578 1.81 -3.02 -17.87
C VAL A 578 2.81 -2.75 -16.74
N PHE A 579 2.38 -2.90 -15.49
CA PHE A 579 3.23 -2.83 -14.31
C PHE A 579 2.74 -3.81 -13.25
N GLU A 580 3.67 -4.52 -12.61
CA GLU A 580 3.39 -5.44 -11.51
C GLU A 580 4.63 -5.55 -10.61
N ASP A 581 4.41 -5.51 -9.29
CA ASP A 581 5.45 -5.72 -8.26
C ASP A 581 6.75 -4.89 -8.46
N GLY A 582 6.61 -3.61 -8.87
CA GLY A 582 7.73 -2.70 -9.06
C GLY A 582 8.41 -2.79 -10.43
N GLN A 583 7.87 -3.58 -11.36
CA GLN A 583 8.46 -3.80 -12.68
C GLN A 583 7.48 -3.44 -13.79
N ILE A 584 8.02 -2.92 -14.90
CA ILE A 584 7.29 -2.74 -16.15
C ILE A 584 7.28 -4.09 -16.89
N ILE A 585 6.09 -4.58 -17.25
CA ILE A 585 5.88 -5.98 -17.69
C ILE A 585 6.01 -6.17 -19.22
N ASP A 586 5.96 -5.09 -20.01
CA ASP A 586 6.00 -5.16 -21.48
C ASP A 586 6.66 -3.91 -22.10
N GLY A 587 6.72 -3.87 -23.44
CA GLY A 587 7.15 -2.68 -24.20
C GLY A 587 6.13 -1.53 -24.19
N PRO A 588 6.40 -0.43 -24.93
CA PRO A 588 5.51 0.73 -25.04
C PRO A 588 4.10 0.36 -25.54
N LYS A 589 3.06 0.77 -24.81
CA LYS A 589 1.63 0.52 -25.11
C LYS A 589 0.77 1.78 -25.14
N GLY A 590 1.35 2.92 -24.76
CA GLY A 590 0.68 4.21 -24.71
C GLY A 590 0.33 4.76 -26.09
N LYS A 591 -0.62 5.67 -26.14
CA LYS A 591 -1.02 6.38 -27.36
C LYS A 591 -0.93 7.89 -27.17
N VAL A 592 -0.56 8.59 -28.23
CA VAL A 592 -0.80 10.03 -28.30
C VAL A 592 -2.31 10.24 -28.36
N ILE A 593 -2.84 11.09 -27.48
CA ILE A 593 -4.27 11.38 -27.37
C ILE A 593 -4.57 12.85 -27.67
N TYR A 594 -5.81 13.12 -28.04
CA TYR A 594 -6.33 14.44 -28.39
C TYR A 594 -7.61 14.71 -27.61
N PRO A 595 -7.98 15.98 -27.35
CA PRO A 595 -9.26 16.32 -26.72
C PRO A 595 -10.43 15.81 -27.59
N LYS A 596 -11.50 15.38 -26.94
CA LYS A 596 -12.72 14.89 -27.62
C LYS A 596 -13.56 15.97 -28.27
#